data_AF-A0A359ICS0-F1
#
_entry.id   AF-A0A359ICS0-F1
#
_cell.length_a   1.000
_cell.length_b   1.000
_cell.length_c   1.000
_cell.angle_alpha   90.00
_cell.angle_beta   90.00
_cell.angle_gamma   90.00
#
_symmetry.space_group_name_H-M   'P 1'
#
loop_
_entity.id
_entity.type
_entity.pdbx_description
1 polymer ?
#
loop_
_entity_poly.entity_id
_entity_poly.type
_entity_poly.pdbx_seq_one_letter_code
_entity_poly.pdbx_strand_id
1 'polypeptide(L)'
;ADSDTVVFARKGWINWQRCSLKKSIQMNENGFQTEYKISNIGFADNSFLFGPEFNLALNVGSPEDRFFEANQPLPKNGLEDMLDENDIQFLRVVNKAIGIEVRFMFENPVRLLTYPVYTILQKASGKEKIFQSTAILPLWNVRIEPGKTQKLSFSFSVKNL
;
A
#
# COMPACT_ATOMS: atom_id res chain seq x y z
N ALA A 1 -22.96 -12.39 -16.19
CA ALA A 1 -21.79 -11.51 -16.05
C ALA A 1 -21.32 -11.69 -14.63
N ASP A 2 -20.45 -12.68 -14.42
CA ASP A 2 -19.87 -12.94 -13.11
C ASP A 2 -19.10 -11.69 -12.70
N SER A 3 -19.36 -11.18 -11.51
CA SER A 3 -18.79 -9.90 -11.09
C SER A 3 -17.27 -10.06 -10.95
N ASP A 4 -16.50 -9.24 -11.67
CA ASP A 4 -15.04 -9.05 -11.51
C ASP A 4 -14.66 -8.48 -10.11
N THR A 5 -15.56 -8.61 -9.14
CA THR A 5 -15.45 -8.07 -7.80
C THR A 5 -15.40 -9.20 -6.78
N VAL A 6 -14.33 -9.22 -6.00
CA VAL A 6 -14.18 -10.11 -4.84
C VAL A 6 -14.37 -9.31 -3.56
N VAL A 7 -15.11 -9.86 -2.61
CA VAL A 7 -15.43 -9.20 -1.34
C VAL A 7 -14.92 -10.04 -0.18
N PHE A 8 -14.13 -9.41 0.68
CA PHE A 8 -13.64 -9.98 1.94
C PHE A 8 -14.26 -9.24 3.11
N ALA A 9 -14.56 -9.95 4.19
CA ALA A 9 -15.09 -9.36 5.41
C ALA A 9 -14.48 -10.00 6.65
N ARG A 10 -14.21 -9.18 7.66
CA ARG A 10 -13.72 -9.62 8.97
C ARG A 10 -14.35 -8.79 10.08
N LYS A 11 -14.88 -9.46 11.11
CA LYS A 11 -15.19 -8.83 12.40
C LYS A 11 -14.00 -9.04 13.33
N GLY A 12 -13.59 -7.99 14.00
CA GLY A 12 -12.39 -7.99 14.83
C GLY A 12 -12.49 -7.00 15.97
N TRP A 13 -11.33 -6.64 16.49
CA TRP A 13 -11.18 -5.70 17.59
C TRP A 13 -10.13 -4.65 17.22
N ILE A 14 -10.40 -3.40 17.55
CA ILE A 14 -9.45 -2.29 17.44
C ILE A 14 -9.63 -1.47 18.73
N ASN A 15 -8.54 -1.20 19.45
CA ASN A 15 -8.58 -0.47 20.72
C ASN A 15 -9.62 -1.03 21.71
N TRP A 16 -9.66 -2.36 21.86
CA TRP A 16 -10.63 -3.08 22.72
C TRP A 16 -12.12 -2.89 22.37
N GLN A 17 -12.42 -2.34 21.20
CA GLN A 17 -13.78 -2.16 20.69
C GLN A 17 -14.04 -3.06 19.49
N ARG A 18 -15.27 -3.54 19.33
CA ARG A 18 -15.67 -4.35 18.17
C ARG A 18 -15.71 -3.51 16.91
N CYS A 19 -15.04 -3.97 15.86
CA CYS A 19 -15.10 -3.36 14.53
C CYS A 19 -15.38 -4.42 13.46
N SER A 20 -15.90 -3.98 12.32
CA SER A 20 -15.91 -4.79 11.10
C SER A 20 -15.16 -4.10 9.98
N LEU A 21 -14.43 -4.87 9.20
CA LEU A 21 -13.83 -4.46 7.95
C LEU A 21 -14.49 -5.23 6.81
N LYS A 22 -14.89 -4.53 5.76
CA LYS A 22 -15.23 -5.09 4.45
C LYS A 22 -14.27 -4.52 3.42
N LYS A 23 -13.61 -5.38 2.64
CA LYS A 23 -12.75 -5.01 1.51
C LYS A 23 -13.40 -5.51 0.24
N SER A 24 -13.68 -4.63 -0.71
CA SER A 24 -14.12 -4.98 -2.05
C SER A 24 -12.98 -4.71 -3.02
N ILE A 25 -12.62 -5.68 -3.85
CA ILE A 25 -11.60 -5.54 -4.91
C ILE A 25 -12.30 -5.78 -6.23
N GLN A 26 -12.36 -4.77 -7.08
CA GLN A 26 -12.85 -4.88 -8.44
C GLN A 26 -11.65 -4.93 -9.39
N MET A 27 -11.56 -6.01 -10.18
CA MET A 27 -10.52 -6.18 -11.17
C MET A 27 -10.82 -5.33 -12.39
N ASN A 28 -9.77 -4.74 -12.96
CA ASN A 28 -9.79 -4.00 -14.20
C ASN A 28 -8.74 -4.63 -15.13
N GLU A 29 -8.76 -4.30 -16.43
CA GLU A 29 -7.83 -4.87 -17.43
C GLU A 29 -6.36 -4.87 -17.00
N ASN A 30 -5.91 -3.77 -16.37
CA ASN A 30 -4.51 -3.54 -16.02
C ASN A 30 -4.30 -3.29 -14.51
N GLY A 31 -5.18 -3.81 -13.65
CA GLY A 31 -5.06 -3.59 -12.21
C GLY A 31 -6.35 -3.85 -11.44
N PHE A 32 -6.59 -3.06 -10.39
CA PHE A 32 -7.79 -3.18 -9.59
C PHE A 32 -8.15 -1.86 -8.89
N GLN A 33 -9.41 -1.72 -8.54
CA GLN A 33 -9.89 -0.71 -7.58
C GLN A 33 -10.27 -1.41 -6.29
N THR A 34 -10.02 -0.76 -5.16
CA THR A 34 -10.43 -1.30 -3.86
C THR A 34 -11.14 -0.26 -3.01
N GLU A 35 -12.16 -0.72 -2.29
CA GLU A 35 -12.88 0.04 -1.28
C GLU A 35 -12.83 -0.74 0.05
N TYR A 36 -12.43 -0.06 1.11
CA TYR A 36 -12.51 -0.53 2.49
C TYR A 36 -13.67 0.19 3.18
N LYS A 37 -14.54 -0.58 3.84
CA LYS A 37 -15.54 -0.06 4.78
C LYS A 37 -15.18 -0.54 6.17
N ILE A 38 -14.81 0.38 7.04
CA ILE A 38 -14.50 0.09 8.44
C ILE A 38 -15.64 0.64 9.28
N SER A 39 -16.29 -0.22 10.05
CA SER A 39 -17.43 0.16 10.90
C SER A 39 -17.09 -0.03 12.37
N ASN A 40 -17.42 0.97 13.19
CA ASN A 40 -17.34 0.87 14.64
C ASN A 40 -18.64 0.27 15.19
N ILE A 41 -18.53 -0.94 15.75
CA ILE A 41 -19.64 -1.67 16.39
C ILE A 41 -19.51 -1.57 17.93
N GLY A 42 -18.51 -0.84 18.41
CA GLY A 42 -18.33 -0.52 19.83
C GLY A 42 -19.28 0.57 20.30
N PHE A 43 -19.01 1.04 21.52
CA PHE A 43 -19.83 2.01 22.26
C PHE A 43 -19.12 3.34 22.52
N ALA A 44 -17.86 3.48 22.11
CA ALA A 44 -17.10 4.72 22.18
C ALA A 44 -16.46 5.05 20.82
N ASP A 45 -16.01 6.29 20.66
CA ASP A 45 -15.26 6.71 19.48
C ASP A 45 -14.00 5.86 19.31
N ASN A 46 -13.62 5.59 18.06
CA ASN A 46 -12.43 4.82 17.76
C ASN A 46 -11.54 5.57 16.77
N SER A 47 -10.27 5.80 17.15
CA SER A 47 -9.27 6.49 16.35
C SER A 47 -8.01 5.65 16.19
N PHE A 48 -7.55 5.45 14.95
CA PHE A 48 -6.39 4.61 14.64
C PHE A 48 -5.83 4.92 13.24
N LEU A 49 -4.63 4.41 12.96
CA LEU A 49 -4.07 4.36 11.61
C LEU A 49 -4.46 3.03 10.94
N PHE A 50 -5.02 3.12 9.73
CA PHE A 50 -5.30 1.94 8.90
C PHE A 50 -4.35 1.93 7.70
N GLY A 51 -3.65 0.80 7.51
CA GLY A 51 -2.72 0.62 6.40
C GLY A 51 -2.73 -0.81 5.83
N PRO A 52 -3.19 -1.01 4.59
CA PRO A 52 -2.93 -2.23 3.84
C PRO A 52 -1.49 -2.22 3.31
N GLU A 53 -0.77 -3.30 3.53
CA GLU A 53 0.62 -3.46 3.06
C GLU A 53 0.69 -4.10 1.67
N PHE A 54 1.52 -3.54 0.79
CA PHE A 54 1.83 -4.07 -0.53
C PHE A 54 3.33 -4.34 -0.63
N ASN A 55 3.70 -5.56 -1.02
CA ASN A 55 5.10 -5.92 -1.25
C ASN A 55 5.34 -6.03 -2.76
N LEU A 56 6.19 -5.17 -3.32
CA LEU A 56 6.52 -5.15 -4.75
C LEU A 56 7.97 -5.61 -4.98
N ALA A 57 8.13 -6.71 -5.70
CA ALA A 57 9.43 -7.28 -6.08
C ALA A 57 9.84 -6.80 -7.48
N LEU A 58 10.39 -5.58 -7.57
CA LEU A 58 10.78 -4.92 -8.84
C LEU A 58 12.31 -4.78 -8.94
N ASN A 59 13.04 -5.86 -8.68
CA ASN A 59 14.49 -5.82 -8.44
C ASN A 59 15.32 -6.02 -9.72
N VAL A 60 14.69 -6.10 -10.88
CA VAL A 60 15.38 -6.24 -12.17
C VAL A 60 15.96 -4.89 -12.57
N GLY A 61 17.20 -4.88 -13.06
CA GLY A 61 17.90 -3.66 -13.51
C GLY A 61 18.81 -3.05 -12.45
N SER A 62 19.44 -1.93 -12.80
CA SER A 62 20.28 -1.19 -11.86
C SER A 62 19.42 -0.39 -10.88
N PRO A 63 19.89 -0.05 -9.67
CA PRO A 63 19.15 0.82 -8.75
C PRO A 63 18.66 2.13 -9.37
N GLU A 64 19.45 2.72 -10.28
CA GLU A 64 19.12 3.96 -11.00
C GLU A 64 17.91 3.82 -11.95
N ASP A 65 17.64 2.60 -12.42
CA ASP A 65 16.54 2.31 -13.37
C ASP A 65 15.19 2.22 -12.66
N ARG A 66 15.18 2.18 -11.32
CA ARG A 66 14.03 1.82 -10.52
C ARG A 66 13.81 2.77 -9.34
N PHE A 67 12.72 3.52 -9.40
CA PHE A 67 12.50 4.62 -8.46
C PHE A 67 11.01 4.92 -8.22
N PHE A 68 10.76 5.63 -7.14
CA PHE A 68 9.48 6.20 -6.75
C PHE A 68 9.29 7.59 -7.37
N GLU A 69 8.04 7.89 -7.72
CA GLU A 69 7.59 9.27 -7.97
C GLU A 69 6.25 9.48 -7.28
N ALA A 70 6.00 10.68 -6.77
CA ALA A 70 4.76 11.05 -6.11
C ALA A 70 4.24 12.40 -6.62
N ASN A 71 3.09 12.84 -6.09
CA ASN A 71 2.53 14.17 -6.36
C ASN A 71 3.39 15.32 -5.83
N GLN A 72 4.42 15.02 -5.05
CA GLN A 72 5.37 15.98 -4.51
C GLN A 72 6.81 15.45 -4.64
N PRO A 73 7.82 16.32 -4.60
CA PRO A 73 9.22 15.89 -4.55
C PRO A 73 9.48 14.98 -3.36
N LEU A 74 10.17 13.86 -3.60
CA LEU A 74 10.60 12.95 -2.54
C LEU A 74 12.07 13.26 -2.18
N PRO A 75 12.46 13.22 -0.90
CA PRO A 75 13.84 13.47 -0.48
C PRO A 75 14.81 12.40 -1.01
N LYS A 76 14.32 11.18 -1.19
CA LYS A 76 14.97 10.06 -1.86
C LYS A 76 13.91 9.30 -2.64
N ASN A 77 14.33 8.55 -3.66
CA ASN A 77 13.38 7.88 -4.53
C ASN A 77 13.81 6.47 -4.95
N GLY A 78 14.91 5.91 -4.46
CA GLY A 78 15.25 4.52 -4.77
C GLY A 78 14.27 3.54 -4.14
N LEU A 79 14.08 2.36 -4.74
CA LEU A 79 13.21 1.32 -4.17
C LEU A 79 13.70 0.79 -2.81
N GLU A 80 14.97 1.00 -2.50
CA GLU A 80 15.57 0.60 -1.22
C GLU A 80 15.48 1.69 -0.15
N ASP A 81 15.02 2.88 -0.52
CA ASP A 81 14.86 3.99 0.41
C ASP A 81 13.59 3.82 1.26
N MET A 82 13.73 4.22 2.52
CA MET A 82 12.60 4.37 3.43
C MET A 82 11.99 5.75 3.23
N LEU A 83 10.69 5.79 2.99
CA LEU A 83 9.88 7.01 2.90
C LEU A 83 8.94 7.10 4.10
N ASP A 84 8.69 8.32 4.54
CA ASP A 84 7.68 8.66 5.54
C ASP A 84 7.10 10.03 5.22
N GLU A 85 6.22 10.05 4.21
CA GLU A 85 5.75 11.28 3.59
C GLU A 85 4.25 11.46 3.82
N ASN A 86 3.82 12.68 4.14
CA ASN A 86 2.41 13.02 4.29
C ASN A 86 1.83 13.56 2.97
N ASP A 87 0.50 13.65 2.91
CA ASP A 87 -0.24 14.27 1.80
C ASP A 87 0.04 13.65 0.41
N ILE A 88 0.31 12.35 0.38
CA ILE A 88 0.52 11.61 -0.85
C ILE A 88 -0.83 11.25 -1.49
N GLN A 89 -1.05 11.73 -2.71
CA GLN A 89 -2.23 11.44 -3.52
C GLN A 89 -1.98 10.34 -4.55
N PHE A 90 -0.74 10.19 -5.01
CA PHE A 90 -0.33 9.07 -5.85
C PHE A 90 1.10 8.65 -5.57
N LEU A 91 1.36 7.37 -5.82
CA LEU A 91 2.71 6.81 -5.87
C LEU A 91 2.87 6.06 -7.19
N ARG A 92 3.91 6.39 -7.94
CA ARG A 92 4.40 5.62 -9.09
C ARG A 92 5.66 4.89 -8.68
N VAL A 93 5.76 3.64 -9.09
CA VAL A 93 6.95 2.80 -8.95
C VAL A 93 7.38 2.45 -10.37
N VAL A 94 8.43 3.11 -10.83
CA VAL A 94 8.93 2.97 -12.20
C VAL A 94 10.07 1.95 -12.19
N ASN A 95 10.07 1.02 -13.15
CA ASN A 95 11.23 0.18 -13.45
C ASN A 95 11.50 0.23 -14.97
N LYS A 96 12.50 1.03 -15.35
CA LYS A 96 12.91 1.24 -16.74
C LYS A 96 13.54 0.01 -17.36
N ALA A 97 14.23 -0.82 -16.58
CA ALA A 97 14.93 -1.99 -17.08
C ALA A 97 13.99 -3.05 -17.68
N ILE A 98 12.75 -3.11 -17.20
CA ILE A 98 11.70 -4.00 -17.73
C ILE A 98 10.54 -3.24 -18.38
N GLY A 99 10.64 -1.91 -18.50
CA GLY A 99 9.65 -1.10 -19.19
C GLY A 99 8.28 -1.04 -18.52
N ILE A 100 8.20 -1.08 -17.18
CA ILE A 100 6.90 -1.03 -16.48
C ILE A 100 6.81 0.11 -15.45
N GLU A 101 5.57 0.52 -15.21
CA GLU A 101 5.17 1.38 -14.11
C GLU A 101 4.03 0.73 -13.32
N VAL A 102 4.17 0.72 -12.00
CA VAL A 102 3.06 0.45 -11.07
C VAL A 102 2.58 1.77 -10.48
N ARG A 103 1.28 1.99 -10.42
CA ARG A 103 0.70 3.23 -9.88
C ARG A 103 -0.39 2.95 -8.85
N PHE A 104 -0.27 3.59 -7.70
CA PHE A 104 -1.30 3.77 -6.69
C PHE A 104 -1.90 5.17 -6.84
N MET A 105 -3.23 5.27 -6.88
CA MET A 105 -3.97 6.54 -6.80
C MET A 105 -4.90 6.46 -5.60
N PHE A 106 -4.78 7.40 -4.66
CA PHE A 106 -5.59 7.43 -3.45
C PHE A 106 -6.72 8.46 -3.63
N GLU A 107 -7.96 8.10 -3.29
CA GLU A 107 -9.09 9.04 -3.36
C GLU A 107 -8.95 10.18 -2.33
N ASN A 108 -8.35 9.86 -1.19
CA ASN A 108 -7.98 10.81 -0.15
C ASN A 108 -6.47 10.71 0.10
N PRO A 109 -5.76 11.84 0.36
CA PRO A 109 -4.34 11.81 0.65
C PRO A 109 -3.99 10.87 1.82
N VAL A 110 -2.84 10.23 1.72
CA VAL A 110 -2.32 9.29 2.73
C VAL A 110 -0.97 9.77 3.28
N ARG A 111 -0.64 9.31 4.48
CA ARG A 111 0.76 9.21 4.89
C ARG A 111 1.32 7.92 4.28
N LEU A 112 2.37 8.01 3.49
CA LEU A 112 2.99 6.87 2.84
C LEU A 112 4.26 6.47 3.59
N LEU A 113 4.30 5.22 4.06
CA LEU A 113 5.54 4.60 4.51
C LEU A 113 6.05 3.61 3.46
N THR A 114 7.37 3.59 3.25
CA THR A 114 8.03 2.49 2.53
C THR A 114 9.18 1.93 3.35
N TYR A 115 9.44 0.63 3.20
CA TYR A 115 10.66 0.04 3.73
C TYR A 115 11.16 -1.12 2.88
N PRO A 116 12.48 -1.25 2.74
CA PRO A 116 13.06 -2.34 1.97
C PRO A 116 13.01 -3.66 2.73
N VAL A 117 12.62 -4.72 2.04
CA VAL A 117 12.63 -6.09 2.54
C VAL A 117 13.89 -6.79 2.04
N TYR A 118 14.64 -7.34 2.98
CA TYR A 118 15.89 -8.03 2.70
C TYR A 118 15.91 -9.43 3.30
N THR A 119 16.61 -10.33 2.63
CA THR A 119 17.00 -11.64 3.16
C THR A 119 18.49 -11.66 3.43
N ILE A 120 18.89 -12.23 4.56
CA ILE A 120 20.29 -12.46 4.89
C ILE A 120 20.69 -13.84 4.41
N LEU A 121 21.64 -13.90 3.48
CA LEU A 121 22.21 -15.14 2.98
C LEU A 121 23.58 -15.38 3.64
N GLN A 122 23.76 -16.56 4.24
CA GLN A 122 25.04 -16.98 4.78
C GLN A 122 25.85 -17.66 3.69
N LYS A 123 27.05 -17.14 3.42
CA LYS A 123 28.05 -17.73 2.52
C LYS A 123 29.34 -18.04 3.30
N ALA A 124 30.23 -18.83 2.70
CA ALA A 124 31.55 -19.13 3.29
C ALA A 124 32.40 -17.86 3.50
N SER A 125 32.23 -16.85 2.64
CA SER A 125 32.93 -15.56 2.70
C SER A 125 32.28 -14.54 3.66
N GLY A 126 31.16 -14.89 4.32
CA GLY A 126 30.45 -13.98 5.22
C GLY A 126 28.95 -13.92 4.95
N LYS A 127 28.30 -12.90 5.50
CA LYS A 127 26.86 -12.64 5.31
C LYS A 127 26.65 -11.62 4.20
N GLU A 128 25.67 -11.88 3.36
CA GLU A 128 25.23 -10.97 2.31
C GLU A 128 23.75 -10.61 2.53
N LYS A 129 23.43 -9.33 2.32
CA LYS A 129 22.07 -8.81 2.42
C LYS A 129 21.52 -8.65 1.01
N ILE A 130 20.47 -9.40 0.69
CA ILE A 130 19.87 -9.44 -0.65
C ILE A 130 18.53 -8.72 -0.60
N PHE A 131 18.37 -7.68 -1.42
CA PHE A 131 17.11 -6.96 -1.59
C PHE A 131 16.07 -7.87 -2.27
N GLN A 132 14.87 -7.95 -1.68
CA GLN A 132 13.80 -8.84 -2.15
C GLN A 132 12.58 -8.06 -2.67
N SER A 133 12.20 -7.00 -1.99
CA SER A 133 11.06 -6.17 -2.39
C SER A 133 11.05 -4.87 -1.61
N THR A 134 10.19 -3.94 -2.01
CA THR A 134 9.79 -2.82 -1.15
C THR A 134 8.40 -3.09 -0.60
N ALA A 135 8.24 -2.96 0.71
CA ALA A 135 6.93 -2.83 1.32
C ALA A 135 6.45 -1.38 1.19
N ILE A 136 5.19 -1.22 0.81
CA ILE A 136 4.51 0.07 0.61
C ILE A 136 3.27 0.04 1.49
N LEU A 137 3.15 1.03 2.37
CA LEU A 137 2.11 1.11 3.39
C LEU A 137 1.45 2.50 3.36
N PRO A 138 0.39 2.69 2.55
CA PRO A 138 -0.45 3.88 2.63
C PRO A 138 -1.25 3.85 3.94
N LEU A 139 -1.15 4.91 4.74
CA LEU A 139 -1.80 5.04 6.04
C LEU A 139 -2.87 6.13 6.01
N TRP A 140 -4.09 5.75 6.38
CA TRP A 140 -5.18 6.68 6.64
C TRP A 140 -5.39 6.87 8.13
N ASN A 141 -5.57 8.12 8.56
CA ASN A 141 -6.14 8.44 9.86
C ASN A 141 -7.64 8.14 9.86
N VAL A 142 -8.05 7.15 10.64
CA VAL A 142 -9.43 6.71 10.75
C VAL A 142 -9.99 7.19 12.08
N ARG A 143 -11.17 7.83 12.06
CA ARG A 143 -11.90 8.28 13.24
C ARG A 143 -13.38 7.96 13.04
N ILE A 144 -13.92 7.06 13.86
CA ILE A 144 -15.26 6.51 13.66
C ILE A 144 -16.02 6.50 14.98
N GLU A 145 -17.10 7.27 15.05
CA GLU A 145 -18.07 7.25 16.16
C GLU A 145 -18.82 5.91 16.22
N PRO A 146 -19.42 5.53 17.37
CA PRO A 146 -20.26 4.34 17.50
C PRO A 146 -21.33 4.23 16.41
N GLY A 147 -21.42 3.05 15.78
CA GLY A 147 -22.39 2.77 14.71
C GLY A 147 -22.08 3.41 13.35
N LYS A 148 -21.01 4.23 13.25
CA LYS A 148 -20.60 4.84 11.97
C LYS A 148 -19.65 3.95 11.19
N THR A 149 -19.48 4.29 9.91
CA THR A 149 -18.59 3.61 8.96
C THR A 149 -17.77 4.64 8.20
N GLN A 150 -16.46 4.45 8.13
CA GLN A 150 -15.59 5.20 7.25
C GLN A 150 -15.27 4.37 6.00
N LYS A 151 -15.28 5.04 4.85
CA LYS A 151 -14.91 4.47 3.55
C LYS A 151 -13.53 4.99 3.15
N LEU A 152 -12.69 4.10 2.64
CA LEU A 152 -11.36 4.41 2.12
C LEU A 152 -11.18 3.67 0.79
N SER A 153 -10.54 4.31 -0.18
CA SER A 153 -10.47 3.79 -1.54
C SER A 153 -9.19 4.20 -2.22
N PHE A 154 -8.71 3.32 -3.08
CA PHE A 154 -7.58 3.59 -3.96
C PHE A 154 -7.67 2.70 -5.21
N SER A 155 -6.98 3.10 -6.28
CA SER A 155 -6.78 2.25 -7.45
C SER A 155 -5.32 1.86 -7.61
N PHE A 156 -5.09 0.63 -8.03
CA PHE A 156 -3.81 0.07 -8.42
C PHE A 156 -3.83 -0.19 -9.93
N SER A 157 -2.76 0.18 -10.62
CA SER A 157 -2.60 -0.14 -12.04
C SER A 157 -1.15 -0.46 -12.39
N VAL A 158 -0.97 -1.27 -13.43
CA VAL A 158 0.31 -1.58 -14.05
C VAL A 158 0.24 -1.12 -15.50
N LYS A 159 1.29 -0.47 -16.01
CA LYS A 159 1.37 0.00 -17.38
C LYS A 159 2.76 -0.26 -17.94
N ASN A 160 2.84 -0.42 -19.26
CA ASN A 160 4.12 -0.35 -19.96
C ASN A 160 4.56 1.13 -20.04
N LEU A 161 5.88 1.35 -20.03
CA LEU A 161 6.52 2.65 -20.22
C LEU A 161 6.62 3.05 -21.69
#